data_AF-A0A8X6I822-F1
#
_entry.id   AF-A0A8X6I822-F1
#
_cell.length_a   1.000
_cell.length_b   1.000
_cell.length_c   1.000
_cell.angle_alpha   90.00
_cell.angle_beta   90.00
_cell.angle_gamma   90.00
#
_symmetry.space_group_name_H-M   'P 1'
#
loop_
_entity.id
_entity.type
_entity.pdbx_description
1 polymer ?
#
loop_
_entity_poly.entity_id
_entity_poly.type
_entity_poly.pdbx_seq_one_letter_code
_entity_poly.pdbx_strand_id
1 'polypeptide(L)'
;MAVTTEKIRFEDVSLALTGREKKLCQILTQSLPLKTREAVPETECEKMYCAYGALCLIDKRTQQAHCRCQETCSDVFAPVCGNDGVTYSSDCQLRMASCTKQKRIFTKHQGPC
;
A
#
# COMPACT_ATOMS: atom_id res chain seq x y z
N MET A 1 29.69 -38.09 -19.12
CA MET A 1 30.80 -38.04 -18.15
C MET A 1 31.25 -36.57 -18.05
N ALA A 2 31.08 -35.95 -16.86
CA ALA A 2 31.63 -34.68 -16.31
C ALA A 2 31.67 -33.40 -17.21
N VAL A 3 30.98 -32.28 -16.95
CA VAL A 3 31.10 -31.25 -15.86
C VAL A 3 32.55 -30.76 -15.72
N THR A 4 32.93 -29.50 -15.96
CA THR A 4 32.77 -28.36 -15.04
C THR A 4 32.96 -26.98 -15.71
N THR A 5 32.10 -26.05 -15.32
CA THR A 5 32.22 -24.57 -15.40
C THR A 5 33.21 -24.01 -14.36
N GLU A 6 34.14 -23.14 -14.75
CA GLU A 6 34.86 -22.20 -13.88
C GLU A 6 34.18 -20.82 -14.04
N LYS A 7 33.41 -20.23 -13.11
CA LYS A 7 33.64 -19.78 -11.73
C LYS A 7 34.72 -18.69 -11.59
N ILE A 8 34.49 -17.55 -12.22
CA ILE A 8 35.21 -16.30 -11.91
C ILE A 8 34.87 -15.90 -10.46
N ARG A 9 35.91 -15.78 -9.62
CA ARG A 9 35.83 -15.45 -8.18
C ARG A 9 35.59 -13.96 -7.95
N PHE A 10 34.97 -13.69 -6.81
CA PHE A 10 34.36 -12.44 -6.35
C PHE A 10 35.26 -11.67 -5.34
N GLU A 11 36.59 -11.81 -5.40
CA GLU A 11 37.49 -11.30 -4.35
C GLU A 11 38.32 -10.04 -4.69
N ASP A 12 38.18 -9.45 -5.88
CA ASP A 12 39.02 -8.30 -6.28
C ASP A 12 38.32 -6.93 -6.31
N VAL A 13 37.07 -6.82 -5.85
CA VAL A 13 36.39 -5.51 -5.72
C VAL A 13 36.21 -5.14 -4.26
N SER A 14 37.32 -5.20 -3.51
CA SER A 14 37.45 -4.54 -2.21
C SER A 14 38.63 -3.60 -2.28
N LEU A 15 38.49 -2.39 -2.85
CA LEU A 15 39.28 -1.22 -2.47
C LEU A 15 38.76 0.05 -3.18
N ALA A 16 37.79 0.74 -2.56
CA ALA A 16 37.63 2.21 -2.57
C ALA A 16 36.28 2.61 -1.94
N LEU A 17 36.20 2.56 -0.61
CA LEU A 17 35.19 3.30 0.14
C LEU A 17 35.90 4.18 1.18
N THR A 18 36.15 5.43 0.83
CA THR A 18 36.34 6.51 1.81
C THR A 18 34.95 7.03 2.21
N GLY A 19 34.63 7.01 3.51
CA GLY A 19 33.56 7.86 4.07
C GLY A 19 32.24 7.18 4.47
N ARG A 20 32.17 6.76 5.74
CA ARG A 20 31.07 6.96 6.71
C ARG A 20 29.57 6.91 6.29
N GLU A 21 29.11 5.95 5.48
CA GLU A 21 27.66 5.60 5.40
C GLU A 21 27.38 4.09 5.48
N LYS A 22 28.20 3.33 6.21
CA LYS A 22 27.98 1.89 6.47
C LYS A 22 27.08 1.64 7.69
N LYS A 23 25.83 2.11 7.68
CA LYS A 23 24.86 1.66 8.69
C LYS A 23 23.44 1.35 8.19
N LEU A 24 23.19 1.34 6.88
CA LEU A 24 21.85 1.04 6.39
C LEU A 24 21.74 0.06 5.21
N CYS A 25 22.82 -0.62 4.82
CA CYS A 25 22.74 -1.56 3.69
C CYS A 25 23.42 -2.90 3.99
N GLN A 26 23.19 -3.46 5.18
CA GLN A 26 23.73 -4.77 5.60
C GLN A 26 22.64 -5.84 5.81
N ILE A 27 21.48 -5.69 5.17
CA ILE A 27 20.42 -6.74 5.18
C ILE A 27 20.01 -7.12 3.75
N LEU A 28 20.88 -6.95 2.74
CA LEU A 28 20.61 -7.40 1.37
C LEU A 28 21.40 -8.67 0.97
N THR A 29 21.83 -9.49 1.94
CA THR A 29 22.44 -10.80 1.68
C THR A 29 21.67 -11.94 2.33
N GLN A 30 20.35 -11.94 2.19
CA GLN A 30 19.57 -13.18 2.23
C GLN A 30 18.96 -13.38 0.86
N SER A 31 19.42 -14.42 0.18
CA SER A 31 18.75 -15.02 -0.97
C SER A 31 17.39 -15.57 -0.53
N LEU A 32 16.40 -14.69 -0.35
CA LEU A 32 15.02 -15.10 -0.59
C LEU A 32 14.89 -15.21 -2.11
N PRO A 33 14.27 -16.28 -2.64
CA PRO A 33 13.90 -16.28 -4.05
C PRO A 33 12.99 -15.07 -4.21
N LEU A 34 13.43 -14.07 -5.00
CA LEU A 34 12.50 -13.19 -5.67
C LEU A 34 11.70 -14.15 -6.54
N LYS A 35 10.62 -14.66 -5.95
CA LYS A 35 9.54 -15.32 -6.66
C LYS A 35 9.21 -14.29 -7.71
N THR A 36 9.67 -14.52 -8.94
CA THR A 36 9.30 -13.71 -10.08
C THR A 36 7.80 -13.69 -9.98
N ARG A 37 7.27 -12.56 -9.51
CA ARG A 37 5.83 -12.37 -9.36
C ARG A 37 5.35 -12.72 -10.76
N GLU A 38 4.60 -13.81 -10.88
CA GLU A 38 3.76 -14.03 -12.05
C GLU A 38 3.18 -12.66 -12.38
N ALA A 39 3.19 -12.26 -13.65
CA ALA A 39 2.59 -11.01 -14.07
C ALA A 39 1.11 -11.07 -13.66
N VAL A 40 0.83 -10.65 -12.42
CA VAL A 40 -0.51 -10.40 -11.92
C VAL A 40 -0.98 -9.32 -12.87
N PRO A 41 -2.06 -9.57 -13.65
CA PRO A 41 -2.57 -8.55 -14.56
C PRO A 41 -2.72 -7.30 -13.72
N GLU A 42 -1.99 -6.24 -14.08
CA GLU A 42 -1.89 -5.02 -13.30
C GLU A 42 -3.31 -4.60 -12.97
N THR A 43 -3.72 -4.85 -11.73
CA THR A 43 -5.14 -4.71 -11.43
C THR A 43 -5.45 -3.24 -11.62
N GLU A 44 -6.50 -2.92 -12.36
CA GLU A 44 -6.80 -1.53 -12.76
C GLU A 44 -6.92 -0.59 -11.52
N CYS A 45 -7.20 -1.15 -10.34
CA CYS A 45 -7.16 -0.46 -9.05
C CYS A 45 -5.77 -0.15 -8.49
N GLU A 46 -4.73 -0.88 -8.87
CA GLU A 46 -3.35 -0.69 -8.38
C GLU A 46 -2.71 0.60 -8.91
N LYS A 47 -3.20 1.10 -10.05
CA LYS A 47 -2.79 2.38 -10.65
C LYS A 47 -3.82 3.50 -10.50
N MET A 48 -4.97 3.23 -9.89
CA MET A 48 -6.05 4.21 -9.75
C MET A 48 -6.12 4.79 -8.33
N TYR A 49 -6.16 6.12 -8.24
CA TYR A 49 -6.36 6.83 -6.98
C TYR A 49 -7.81 7.31 -6.84
N CYS A 50 -8.53 6.77 -5.87
CA CYS A 50 -9.88 7.21 -5.53
C CYS A 50 -9.85 8.29 -4.44
N ALA A 51 -10.42 9.46 -4.74
CA ALA A 51 -10.45 10.59 -3.82
C ALA A 51 -11.52 10.43 -2.72
N TYR A 52 -11.41 11.24 -1.67
CA TYR A 52 -12.45 11.40 -0.63
C TYR A 52 -12.83 10.11 0.12
N GLY A 53 -11.93 9.13 0.20
CA GLY A 53 -12.22 7.86 0.86
C GLY A 53 -13.10 6.91 0.04
N ALA A 54 -13.29 7.17 -1.25
CA ALA A 54 -13.87 6.19 -2.19
C ALA A 54 -13.00 4.93 -2.27
N LEU A 55 -13.65 3.80 -2.52
CA LEU A 55 -13.01 2.51 -2.76
C LEU A 55 -12.92 2.26 -4.25
N CYS A 56 -11.83 1.63 -4.66
CA CYS A 56 -11.70 1.13 -6.02
C CYS A 56 -12.35 -0.25 -6.13
N LEU A 57 -13.30 -0.40 -7.04
CA LEU A 57 -14.01 -1.64 -7.30
C LEU A 57 -13.84 -2.02 -8.78
N ILE A 58 -13.58 -3.31 -9.05
CA ILE A 58 -13.52 -3.85 -10.41
C ILE A 58 -14.89 -4.45 -10.74
N ASP A 59 -15.48 -4.03 -11.85
CA ASP A 59 -16.67 -4.67 -12.39
C ASP A 59 -16.27 -6.03 -12.99
N LYS A 60 -16.85 -7.10 -12.47
CA LYS A 60 -16.55 -8.48 -12.92
C LYS A 60 -16.88 -8.71 -14.38
N ARG A 61 -17.84 -7.97 -14.95
CA ARG A 61 -18.30 -8.13 -16.35
C ARG A 61 -17.39 -7.39 -17.33
N THR A 62 -17.05 -6.15 -17.03
CA THR A 62 -16.27 -5.30 -17.93
C THR A 62 -14.77 -5.34 -17.65
N GLN A 63 -14.36 -5.90 -16.50
CA GLN A 63 -12.99 -5.86 -15.97
C GLN A 63 -12.45 -4.43 -15.80
N GLN A 64 -13.33 -3.44 -15.75
CA GLN A 64 -12.94 -2.04 -15.55
C GLN A 64 -12.99 -1.69 -14.07
N ALA A 65 -12.03 -0.91 -13.60
CA ALA A 65 -12.09 -0.32 -12.28
C ALA A 65 -12.85 0.99 -12.28
N HIS A 66 -13.63 1.20 -11.22
CA HIS A 66 -14.37 2.42 -10.96
C HIS A 66 -14.23 2.81 -9.48
N CYS A 67 -14.17 4.11 -9.20
CA CYS A 67 -14.21 4.62 -7.84
C CYS A 67 -15.67 4.75 -7.37
N ARG A 68 -16.01 4.13 -6.25
CA ARG A 68 -17.35 4.22 -5.65
C ARG A 68 -17.27 4.52 -4.17
N CYS A 69 -18.21 5.31 -3.67
CA CYS A 69 -18.39 5.49 -2.25
C CYS A 69 -18.84 4.19 -1.60
N GLN A 70 -18.33 3.93 -0.41
CA GLN A 70 -18.83 2.84 0.41
C GLN A 70 -20.28 3.15 0.82
N GLU A 71 -21.20 2.23 0.58
CA GLU A 71 -22.63 2.40 0.92
C GLU A 71 -22.99 1.73 2.25
N THR A 72 -22.19 0.76 2.68
CA THR A 72 -22.44 -0.03 3.89
C THR A 72 -21.20 -0.10 4.76
N CYS A 73 -21.39 0.08 6.05
CA CYS A 73 -20.37 -0.11 7.08
C CYS A 73 -20.82 -1.23 8.02
N SER A 74 -19.87 -1.99 8.56
CA SER A 74 -20.15 -2.89 9.67
C SER A 74 -20.57 -2.08 10.90
N ASP A 75 -21.40 -2.67 11.76
CA ASP A 75 -21.88 -2.06 13.01
C ASP A 75 -20.83 -2.03 14.12
N VAL A 76 -19.56 -1.80 13.76
CA VAL A 76 -18.47 -1.62 14.72
C VAL A 76 -18.54 -0.21 15.26
N PHE A 77 -18.80 -0.09 16.56
CA PHE A 77 -18.78 1.18 17.26
C PHE A 77 -17.37 1.48 17.78
N ALA A 78 -16.64 2.34 17.06
CA ALA A 78 -15.29 2.78 17.38
C ALA A 78 -15.18 4.27 17.00
N PRO A 79 -15.69 5.18 17.85
CA PRO A 79 -15.87 6.57 17.45
C PRO A 79 -14.55 7.27 17.14
N VAL A 80 -14.58 8.18 16.17
CA VAL A 80 -13.43 8.96 15.72
C VAL A 80 -13.81 10.42 15.51
N CYS A 81 -12.88 11.34 15.79
CA CYS A 81 -13.05 12.76 15.54
C CYS A 81 -12.49 13.12 14.17
N GLY A 82 -13.33 13.65 13.29
CA GLY A 82 -12.92 14.15 11.98
C GLY A 82 -12.17 15.49 12.06
N ASN A 83 -11.40 15.80 11.01
CA ASN A 83 -10.77 17.10 10.85
C ASN A 83 -11.77 18.27 10.71
N ASP A 84 -13.04 17.97 10.44
CA ASP A 84 -14.16 18.89 10.34
C ASP A 84 -14.86 19.13 11.69
N GLY A 85 -14.34 18.55 12.77
CA GLY A 85 -14.88 18.70 14.13
C GLY A 85 -16.13 17.86 14.38
N VAL A 86 -16.43 16.89 13.53
CA VAL A 86 -17.57 15.98 13.68
C VAL A 86 -17.11 14.62 14.20
N THR A 87 -17.83 14.10 15.20
CA THR A 87 -17.65 12.72 15.67
C THR A 87 -18.38 11.74 14.75
N TYR A 88 -17.66 10.75 14.25
CA TYR A 88 -18.19 9.64 13.45
C TYR A 88 -18.18 8.35 14.27
N SER A 89 -19.18 7.49 14.09
CA SER A 89 -19.30 6.24 14.87
C SER A 89 -18.18 5.23 14.57
N SER A 90 -17.52 5.35 13.40
CA SER A 90 -16.36 4.56 12.99
C SER A 90 -15.58 5.23 11.85
N ASP A 91 -14.34 4.81 11.62
CA ASP A 91 -13.53 5.22 10.46
C ASP A 91 -14.25 4.95 9.12
N CYS A 92 -15.05 3.87 9.05
CA CYS A 92 -15.85 3.57 7.87
C CYS A 92 -16.89 4.66 7.59
N GLN A 93 -17.64 5.06 8.63
CA GLN A 93 -18.64 6.12 8.50
C GLN A 93 -18.00 7.47 8.15
N LEU A 94 -16.81 7.75 8.69
CA LEU A 94 -16.03 8.93 8.32
C LEU A 94 -15.68 8.92 6.84
N ARG A 95 -15.13 7.82 6.31
CA ARG A 95 -14.79 7.68 4.88
C ARG A 95 -16.00 7.76 3.96
N MET A 96 -17.11 7.13 4.35
CA MET A 96 -18.38 7.23 3.63
C MET A 96 -18.85 8.69 3.56
N ALA A 97 -18.85 9.40 4.68
CA ALA A 97 -19.24 10.82 4.71
C ALA A 97 -18.29 11.71 3.90
N SER A 98 -16.98 11.45 3.98
CA SER A 98 -15.93 12.09 3.17
C SER A 98 -16.27 11.96 1.68
N CYS A 99 -16.60 10.75 1.24
CA CYS A 99 -16.89 10.43 -0.15
C CYS A 99 -18.20 11.05 -0.64
N THR A 100 -19.29 10.85 0.10
CA THR A 100 -20.62 11.34 -0.28
C THR A 100 -20.68 12.87 -0.29
N LYS A 101 -19.96 13.54 0.63
CA LYS A 101 -19.88 15.01 0.67
C LYS A 101 -18.82 15.57 -0.29
N GLN A 102 -18.01 14.72 -0.94
CA GLN A 102 -16.85 15.11 -1.73
C GLN A 102 -15.92 16.09 -1.00
N LYS A 103 -15.69 15.84 0.30
CA LYS A 103 -14.80 16.64 1.15
C LYS A 103 -13.67 15.76 1.66
N ARG A 104 -12.45 16.28 1.77
CA ARG A 104 -11.32 15.54 2.36
C ARG A 104 -11.43 15.53 3.88
N ILE A 105 -12.29 14.65 4.39
CA ILE A 105 -12.43 14.39 5.82
C ILE A 105 -11.52 13.22 6.16
N PHE A 106 -10.64 13.42 7.15
CA PHE A 106 -9.75 12.40 7.69
C PHE A 106 -9.81 12.42 9.22
N THR A 107 -9.50 11.28 9.83
CA THR A 107 -9.47 11.13 11.28
C THR A 107 -8.39 12.05 11.87
N LYS A 108 -8.80 12.98 12.74
CA LYS A 108 -7.92 13.86 13.49
C LYS A 108 -7.36 13.14 14.72
N HIS A 109 -8.22 12.42 15.45
CA HIS A 109 -7.83 11.52 16.54
C HIS A 109 -8.91 10.47 16.80
N GLN A 110 -8.54 9.40 17.51
CA GLN A 110 -9.48 8.39 17.98
C GLN A 110 -10.35 8.93 19.12
N GLY A 111 -11.56 8.39 19.27
CA GLY A 111 -12.56 8.88 20.22
C GLY A 111 -13.39 10.05 19.67
N PRO A 112 -14.43 10.48 20.42
CA PRO A 112 -15.24 11.62 20.03
C PRO A 112 -14.46 12.93 20.09
N CYS A 113 -14.84 13.90 19.24
CA CYS A 113 -14.63 15.32 19.49
C CYS A 113 -15.50 15.72 20.71
#